data_AF-M9M805-F1
#
_entry.id   AF-M9M805-F1
#
_cell.length_a   1.000
_cell.length_b   1.000
_cell.length_c   1.000
_cell.angle_alpha   90.00
_cell.angle_beta   90.00
_cell.angle_gamma   90.00
#
_symmetry.space_group_name_H-M   'P 1'
#
loop_
_entity.id
_entity.type
_entity.pdbx_description
1 polymer ?
#
loop_
_entity_poly.entity_id
_entity_poly.type
_entity_poly.pdbx_seq_one_letter_code
_entity_poly.pdbx_strand_id
1 'polypeptide(L)'
;MFVGPAIPMVRFAVDPLLQTKPEGNYIKVVEVSRITNEPQEFTFDVTQIDGWYESKPQWVAWISKDENGDIFALSPICKHLGCTVNWNSNPKYKDQYFCMCHGAHYTKEGKQLAVARAPLDEYIMKIENGFVYLGDKIPNQHVQ
;
A
#
# COMPACT_ATOMS: atom_id res chain seq x y z
N MET A 1 49.38 -18.89 16.07
CA MET A 1 48.20 -18.99 15.18
C MET A 1 47.44 -17.69 15.31
N PHE A 2 47.59 -16.77 14.34
CA PHE A 2 46.85 -15.51 14.30
C PHE A 2 45.42 -15.82 13.86
N VAL A 3 44.47 -15.82 14.78
CA VAL A 3 43.05 -15.69 14.43
C VAL A 3 42.83 -14.21 14.14
N GLY A 4 43.19 -13.81 12.92
CA GLY A 4 43.18 -12.42 12.46
C GLY A 4 41.75 -11.86 12.31
N PRO A 5 41.62 -10.53 12.13
CA PRO A 5 40.38 -9.76 12.23
C PRO A 5 39.48 -9.93 11.00
N ALA A 6 39.16 -11.17 10.64
CA ALA A 6 38.33 -11.46 9.47
C ALA A 6 36.83 -11.23 9.72
N ILE A 7 36.40 -11.28 10.99
CA ILE A 7 34.98 -11.19 11.39
C ILE A 7 34.31 -9.87 10.96
N PRO A 8 34.93 -8.68 11.13
CA PRO A 8 34.33 -7.42 10.68
C PRO A 8 34.13 -7.37 9.17
N MET A 9 35.11 -7.82 8.38
CA MET A 9 35.02 -7.78 6.92
C MET A 9 33.94 -8.71 6.38
N VAL A 10 33.71 -9.86 7.02
CA VAL A 10 32.59 -10.75 6.67
C VAL A 10 31.24 -10.06 6.92
N ARG A 11 31.10 -9.28 8.00
CA ARG A 11 29.86 -8.51 8.28
C ARG A 11 29.58 -7.38 7.29
N PHE A 12 30.62 -6.77 6.72
CA PHE A 12 30.46 -5.79 5.63
C PHE A 12 30.25 -6.43 4.26
N ALA A 13 30.70 -7.68 4.07
CA ALA A 13 30.53 -8.43 2.82
C ALA A 13 29.17 -9.12 2.69
N VAL A 14 28.40 -9.22 3.79
CA VAL A 14 26.97 -9.56 3.70
C VAL A 14 26.27 -8.36 3.10
N ASP A 15 26.10 -8.41 1.78
CA ASP A 15 25.40 -7.42 0.98
C ASP A 15 24.04 -7.08 1.64
N PRO A 16 23.70 -5.80 1.86
CA PRO A 16 22.36 -5.39 2.27
C PRO A 16 21.24 -5.98 1.40
N LEU A 17 21.54 -6.35 0.15
CA LEU A 17 20.62 -7.04 -0.76
C LEU A 17 20.32 -8.50 -0.35
N LEU A 18 21.17 -9.13 0.47
CA LEU A 18 21.00 -10.51 0.98
C LEU A 18 20.27 -10.58 2.32
N GLN A 19 19.98 -9.44 2.97
CA GLN A 19 19.04 -9.44 4.08
C GLN A 19 17.67 -9.78 3.51
N THR A 20 17.18 -10.98 3.82
CA THR A 20 15.78 -11.35 3.58
C THR A 20 14.92 -10.27 4.22
N LYS A 21 14.20 -9.49 3.40
CA LYS A 21 13.16 -8.59 3.89
C LYS A 21 12.31 -9.42 4.86
N PRO A 22 12.16 -9.02 6.14
CA PRO A 22 11.29 -9.75 7.05
C PRO A 22 9.94 -9.91 6.35
N GLU A 23 9.40 -11.13 6.34
CA GLU A 23 8.06 -11.40 5.80
C GLU A 23 7.12 -10.30 6.32
N GLY A 24 6.53 -9.57 5.38
CA GLY A 24 6.10 -8.18 5.54
C GLY A 24 5.43 -7.89 6.88
N ASN A 25 5.87 -6.81 7.54
CA ASN A 25 5.21 -6.29 8.73
C ASN A 25 3.77 -5.92 8.38
N TYR A 26 2.85 -6.82 8.67
CA TYR A 26 1.41 -6.57 8.58
C TYR A 26 1.02 -5.60 9.68
N ILE A 27 0.41 -4.49 9.28
CA ILE A 27 0.00 -3.42 10.19
C ILE A 27 -1.51 -3.51 10.36
N LYS A 28 -1.97 -3.51 11.61
CA LYS A 28 -3.39 -3.54 11.95
C LYS A 28 -4.03 -2.20 11.56
N VAL A 29 -5.04 -2.22 10.69
CA VAL A 29 -5.65 -0.98 10.15
C VAL A 29 -7.05 -0.76 10.67
N VAL A 30 -7.98 -1.68 10.42
CA VAL A 30 -9.40 -1.47 10.71
C VAL A 30 -10.12 -2.78 11.02
N GLU A 31 -11.18 -2.71 11.81
CA GLU A 31 -12.10 -3.81 12.05
C GLU A 31 -12.98 -4.08 10.82
N VAL A 32 -13.17 -5.36 10.47
CA VAL A 32 -13.94 -5.80 9.30
C VAL A 32 -15.38 -5.29 9.31
N SER A 33 -15.98 -5.14 10.50
CA SER A 33 -17.35 -4.64 10.69
C SER A 33 -17.56 -3.21 10.21
N ARG A 34 -16.48 -2.40 10.11
CA ARG A 34 -16.53 -1.01 9.67
C ARG A 34 -16.42 -0.82 8.16
N ILE A 35 -16.05 -1.89 7.44
CA ILE A 35 -15.79 -1.84 6.00
C ILE A 35 -17.10 -2.02 5.25
N THR A 36 -17.39 -1.04 4.40
CA THR A 36 -18.58 -1.03 3.54
C THR A 36 -18.22 -1.34 2.09
N ASN A 37 -19.24 -1.38 1.24
CA ASN A 37 -19.03 -1.47 -0.19
C ASN A 37 -18.51 -0.13 -0.74
N GLU A 38 -18.68 1.00 -0.05
CA GLU A 38 -18.11 2.27 -0.50
C GLU A 38 -16.65 2.41 -0.04
N PRO A 39 -15.74 2.89 -0.91
CA PRO A 39 -14.37 3.20 -0.53
C PRO A 39 -14.28 4.15 0.66
N GLN A 40 -13.59 3.69 1.70
CA GLN A 40 -13.32 4.47 2.91
C GLN A 40 -11.82 4.64 3.09
N GLU A 41 -11.40 5.84 3.48
CA GLU A 41 -10.01 6.16 3.76
C GLU A 41 -9.63 5.70 5.17
N PHE A 42 -8.51 5.00 5.29
CA PHE A 42 -7.94 4.61 6.56
C PHE A 42 -6.46 4.99 6.62
N THR A 43 -6.08 5.65 7.70
CA THR A 43 -4.70 6.04 7.99
C THR A 43 -4.08 5.09 9.00
N PHE A 44 -2.84 4.68 8.78
CA PHE A 44 -2.11 3.77 9.66
C PHE A 44 -0.62 4.11 9.68
N ASP A 45 0.03 3.86 10.80
CA ASP A 45 1.45 4.20 10.97
C ASP A 45 2.33 3.03 10.53
N VAL A 46 3.35 3.32 9.71
CA VAL A 46 4.35 2.34 9.27
C VAL A 46 5.67 2.65 9.94
N THR A 47 6.25 1.70 10.67
CA THR A 47 7.62 1.87 11.18
C THR A 47 8.61 1.70 10.04
N GLN A 48 9.31 2.78 9.71
CA GLN A 48 10.37 2.82 8.71
C GLN A 48 11.71 3.08 9.40
N ILE A 49 12.67 2.17 9.23
CA ILE A 49 14.04 2.33 9.74
C ILE A 49 14.95 2.70 8.57
N ASP A 50 15.42 3.94 8.57
CA ASP A 50 16.35 4.48 7.58
C ASP A 50 17.75 4.61 8.21
N GLY A 51 18.56 3.57 8.04
CA GLY A 51 19.88 3.47 8.65
C GLY A 51 19.80 3.39 10.18
N TRP A 52 20.11 4.49 10.87
CA TRP A 52 20.07 4.60 12.33
C TRP A 52 18.84 5.35 12.85
N TYR A 53 17.96 5.81 11.96
CA TYR A 53 16.81 6.62 12.30
C TYR A 53 15.52 5.83 12.14
N GLU A 54 14.69 5.78 13.18
CA GLU A 54 13.33 5.22 13.13
C GLU A 54 12.35 6.36 12.92
N SER A 55 11.54 6.26 11.86
CA SER A 55 10.41 7.15 11.59
C SER A 55 9.11 6.35 11.55
N LYS A 56 8.01 7.02 11.87
CA LYS A 56 6.65 6.46 11.80
C LYS A 56 5.79 7.28 10.84
N PRO A 57 6.08 7.25 9.52
CA PRO A 57 5.21 7.90 8.55
C PRO A 57 3.79 7.34 8.62
N GLN A 58 2.82 8.23 8.47
CA GLN A 58 1.42 7.86 8.32
C GLN A 58 1.16 7.51 6.85
N TRP A 59 0.70 6.29 6.60
CA TRP A 59 0.26 5.83 5.29
C TRP A 59 -1.26 5.81 5.23
N VAL A 60 -1.77 5.80 4.01
CA VAL A 60 -3.21 5.80 3.73
C VAL A 60 -3.55 4.64 2.80
N ALA A 61 -4.71 4.03 3.04
CA ALA A 61 -5.33 3.05 2.15
C ALA A 61 -6.81 3.39 1.95
N TRP A 62 -7.30 3.11 0.74
CA TRP A 62 -8.73 3.05 0.45
C TRP A 62 -9.19 1.60 0.59
N ILE A 63 -10.12 1.31 1.50
CA ILE A 63 -10.59 -0.06 1.75
C ILE A 63 -12.10 -0.13 1.48
N SER A 64 -12.52 -1.15 0.74
CA SER A 64 -13.92 -1.43 0.41
C SER A 64 -14.14 -2.91 0.11
N LYS A 65 -15.42 -3.28 0.00
CA LYS A 65 -15.85 -4.57 -0.53
C LYS A 65 -16.18 -4.49 -2.02
N ASP A 66 -15.83 -5.54 -2.75
CA ASP A 66 -16.24 -5.74 -4.14
C ASP A 66 -17.71 -6.23 -4.20
N GLU A 67 -18.17 -6.58 -5.40
CA GLU A 67 -19.53 -7.09 -5.61
C GLU A 67 -19.77 -8.48 -5.00
N ASN A 68 -18.71 -9.28 -4.81
CA ASN A 68 -18.77 -10.60 -4.18
C ASN A 68 -18.73 -10.51 -2.65
N GLY A 69 -18.43 -9.33 -2.10
CA GLY A 69 -18.27 -9.08 -0.68
C GLY A 69 -16.84 -9.25 -0.19
N ASP A 70 -15.89 -9.52 -1.09
CA ASP A 70 -14.47 -9.63 -0.80
C ASP A 70 -13.90 -8.25 -0.51
N ILE A 71 -13.13 -8.15 0.57
CA ILE A 71 -12.48 -6.90 0.98
C ILE A 71 -11.19 -6.76 0.20
N PHE A 72 -10.93 -5.54 -0.28
CA PHE A 72 -9.66 -5.17 -0.91
C PHE A 72 -9.21 -3.78 -0.43
N ALA A 73 -7.92 -3.52 -0.58
CA ALA A 73 -7.30 -2.28 -0.12
C ALA A 73 -6.40 -1.69 -1.21
N LEU A 74 -6.70 -0.48 -1.66
CA LEU A 74 -5.95 0.22 -2.70
C LEU A 74 -5.05 1.31 -2.12
N SER A 75 -3.88 1.46 -2.74
CA SER A 75 -3.00 2.58 -2.52
C SER A 75 -3.61 3.86 -3.10
N PRO A 76 -3.59 4.99 -2.38
CA PRO A 76 -4.08 6.25 -2.90
C PRO A 76 -3.06 6.91 -3.84
N ILE A 77 -1.95 6.23 -4.19
CA ILE A 77 -0.89 6.82 -5.01
C ILE A 77 -1.24 6.67 -6.49
N CYS A 78 -1.47 7.82 -7.14
CA CYS A 78 -1.75 7.90 -8.57
C CYS A 78 -0.58 7.35 -9.39
N LYS A 79 -0.85 6.37 -10.26
CA LYS A 79 0.14 5.75 -11.16
C LYS A 79 0.59 6.63 -12.34
N HIS A 80 0.20 7.90 -12.35
CA HIS A 80 0.77 8.89 -13.27
C HIS A 80 2.14 9.36 -12.74
N LEU A 81 2.15 10.17 -11.68
CA LEU A 81 3.35 10.79 -11.10
C LEU A 81 3.35 10.80 -9.57
N GLY A 82 2.50 9.99 -8.91
CA GLY A 82 2.56 9.77 -7.47
C GLY A 82 1.74 10.71 -6.58
N CYS A 83 0.95 11.64 -7.13
CA CYS A 83 -0.03 12.42 -6.34
C CYS A 83 -1.07 11.50 -5.67
N THR A 84 -1.68 11.95 -4.57
CA THR A 84 -2.79 11.24 -3.91
C THR A 84 -4.09 11.32 -4.74
N VAL A 85 -4.81 10.20 -4.87
CA VAL A 85 -6.19 10.13 -5.38
C VAL A 85 -7.19 10.17 -4.24
N ASN A 86 -8.36 10.76 -4.49
CA ASN A 86 -9.47 10.80 -3.54
C ASN A 86 -10.75 10.25 -4.17
N TRP A 87 -11.50 9.44 -3.41
CA TRP A 87 -12.80 8.92 -3.82
C TRP A 87 -13.83 10.04 -3.95
N ASN A 88 -14.60 10.05 -5.04
CA ASN A 88 -15.73 10.96 -5.24
C ASN A 88 -15.39 12.45 -5.07
N SER A 89 -14.14 12.83 -5.36
CA SER A 89 -13.63 14.19 -5.15
C SER A 89 -13.85 15.15 -6.33
N ASN A 90 -14.41 14.66 -7.44
CA ASN A 90 -14.72 15.48 -8.61
C ASN A 90 -16.18 15.29 -9.05
N PRO A 91 -17.00 16.36 -9.14
CA PRO A 91 -18.41 16.26 -9.54
C PRO A 91 -18.67 15.64 -10.92
N LYS A 92 -17.68 15.69 -11.82
CA LYS A 92 -17.76 15.10 -13.18
C LYS A 92 -17.46 13.59 -13.18
N TYR A 93 -16.66 13.13 -12.23
CA TYR A 93 -16.17 11.75 -12.14
C TYR A 93 -16.71 11.13 -10.85
N LYS A 94 -18.03 10.96 -10.80
CA LYS A 94 -18.71 10.28 -9.69
C LYS A 94 -18.35 8.80 -9.68
N ASP A 95 -18.29 8.24 -8.48
CA ASP A 95 -17.97 6.85 -8.16
C ASP A 95 -16.63 6.41 -8.75
N GLN A 96 -15.66 7.34 -8.69
CA GLN A 96 -14.30 7.17 -9.18
C GLN A 96 -13.30 7.78 -8.21
N TYR A 97 -12.11 7.21 -8.20
CA TYR A 97 -10.95 7.89 -7.64
C TYR A 97 -10.49 8.96 -8.61
N PHE A 98 -10.22 10.17 -8.10
CA PHE A 98 -9.77 11.28 -8.92
C PHE A 98 -8.50 11.91 -8.36
N CYS A 99 -7.57 12.23 -9.27
CA CYS A 99 -6.35 12.98 -9.00
C CYS A 99 -6.42 14.35 -9.67
N MET A 100 -6.43 15.42 -8.86
CA MET A 100 -6.51 16.80 -9.35
C MET A 100 -5.29 17.28 -10.15
N CYS A 101 -4.13 16.60 -10.04
CA CYS A 101 -2.89 17.08 -10.62
C CYS A 101 -2.95 17.16 -12.16
N HIS A 102 -3.48 16.11 -12.82
CA HIS A 102 -3.55 16.02 -14.29
C HIS A 102 -4.86 15.38 -14.79
N GLY A 103 -5.84 15.18 -13.90
CA GLY A 103 -7.13 14.60 -14.25
C GLY A 103 -7.14 13.07 -14.39
N ALA A 104 -6.12 12.38 -13.89
CA ALA A 104 -6.13 10.92 -13.80
C ALA A 104 -7.29 10.46 -12.91
N HIS A 105 -8.00 9.43 -13.36
CA HIS A 105 -9.10 8.84 -12.62
C HIS A 105 -9.20 7.35 -12.86
N TYR A 106 -9.82 6.66 -11.89
CA TYR A 106 -9.86 5.21 -11.79
C TYR A 106 -11.24 4.74 -11.36
N THR A 107 -11.62 3.53 -11.73
CA THR A 107 -12.83 2.86 -11.21
C THR A 107 -12.72 2.62 -9.70
N LYS A 108 -13.80 2.18 -9.08
CA LYS A 108 -13.86 1.76 -7.67
C LYS A 108 -12.84 0.67 -7.31
N GLU A 109 -12.54 -0.24 -8.24
CA GLU A 109 -11.55 -1.31 -8.08
C GLU A 109 -10.14 -0.85 -8.48
N GLY A 110 -9.97 0.43 -8.83
CA GLY A 110 -8.68 1.04 -9.12
C GLY A 110 -8.20 0.91 -10.56
N LYS A 111 -9.04 0.43 -11.49
CA LYS A 111 -8.70 0.37 -12.92
C LYS A 111 -8.58 1.79 -13.49
N GLN A 112 -7.46 2.09 -14.13
CA GLN A 112 -7.21 3.37 -14.78
C GLN A 112 -8.18 3.61 -15.93
N LEU A 113 -8.76 4.81 -15.95
CA LEU A 113 -9.70 5.26 -16.98
C LEU A 113 -9.06 6.29 -17.92
N ALA A 114 -8.22 7.18 -17.38
CA ALA A 114 -7.46 8.14 -18.18
C ALA A 114 -6.13 8.55 -17.52
N VAL A 115 -5.22 9.08 -18.36
CA VAL A 115 -3.91 9.67 -18.01
C VAL A 115 -2.89 8.67 -17.48
N ALA A 116 -3.22 7.90 -16.44
CA ALA A 116 -2.36 6.85 -15.92
C ALA A 116 -2.34 5.62 -16.86
N ARG A 117 -1.20 4.92 -16.86
CA ARG A 117 -0.98 3.73 -17.72
C ARG A 117 -1.20 2.39 -16.99
N ALA A 118 -1.45 2.42 -15.69
CA ALA A 118 -1.61 1.23 -14.85
C ALA A 118 -2.67 1.47 -13.76
N PRO A 119 -3.32 0.40 -13.24
CA PRO A 119 -4.24 0.48 -12.12
C PRO A 119 -3.56 0.93 -10.83
N LEU A 120 -4.32 1.51 -9.90
CA LEU A 120 -3.84 1.78 -8.53
C LEU A 120 -3.30 0.49 -7.89
N ASP A 121 -2.14 0.55 -7.25
CA ASP A 121 -1.57 -0.60 -6.55
C ASP A 121 -2.49 -1.07 -5.42
N GLU A 122 -2.45 -2.36 -5.13
CA GLU A 122 -3.20 -2.99 -4.05
C GLU A 122 -2.25 -3.29 -2.88
N TYR A 123 -2.74 -3.21 -1.65
CA TYR A 123 -1.99 -3.69 -0.49
C TYR A 123 -2.20 -5.19 -0.31
N ILE A 124 -1.13 -5.94 -0.06
CA ILE A 124 -1.25 -7.31 0.45
C ILE A 124 -2.03 -7.22 1.76
N MET A 125 -3.05 -8.04 1.90
CA MET A 125 -3.91 -8.00 3.08
C MET A 125 -4.08 -9.35 3.75
N LYS A 126 -4.33 -9.29 5.05
CA LYS A 126 -4.64 -10.43 5.89
C LYS A 126 -5.80 -10.07 6.82
N ILE A 127 -6.74 -11.00 7.01
CA ILE A 127 -7.81 -10.85 7.99
C ILE A 127 -7.54 -11.79 9.16
N GLU A 128 -7.38 -11.24 10.36
CA GLU A 128 -7.18 -12.01 11.59
C GLU A 128 -8.00 -11.41 12.73
N ASN A 129 -8.67 -12.27 13.50
CA ASN A 129 -9.45 -11.87 14.67
C ASN A 129 -10.45 -10.73 14.41
N GLY A 130 -11.05 -10.67 13.21
CA GLY A 130 -12.00 -9.64 12.82
C GLY A 130 -11.37 -8.30 12.40
N PHE A 131 -10.06 -8.24 12.22
CA PHE A 131 -9.35 -7.04 11.76
C PHE A 131 -8.64 -7.27 10.43
N VAL A 132 -8.60 -6.21 9.61
CA VAL A 132 -7.78 -6.13 8.41
C VAL A 132 -6.40 -5.63 8.78
N TYR A 133 -5.40 -6.35 8.29
CA TYR A 133 -4.01 -5.98 8.34
C TYR A 133 -3.48 -5.78 6.92
N LEU A 134 -2.68 -4.73 6.72
CA LEU A 134 -2.08 -4.39 5.43
C LEU A 134 -0.56 -4.55 5.47
N GLY A 135 0.01 -5.11 4.41
CA GLY A 135 1.44 -5.26 4.18
C GLY A 135 1.93 -4.38 3.02
N ASP A 136 2.85 -4.91 2.23
CA ASP A 136 3.44 -4.20 1.08
C ASP A 136 2.43 -3.94 -0.04
N LYS A 137 2.74 -2.96 -0.89
CA LYS A 137 1.99 -2.67 -2.12
C LYS A 137 2.42 -3.60 -3.26
N ILE A 138 1.46 -4.15 -3.97
CA ILE A 138 1.62 -5.03 -5.13
C ILE A 138 0.81 -4.50 -6.32
N PRO A 139 1.12 -4.93 -7.56
CA PRO A 139 0.22 -4.69 -8.69
C PRO A 139 -1.18 -5.21 -8.38
N ASN A 140 -2.19 -4.40 -8.72
CA ASN A 140 -3.60 -4.67 -8.46
C ASN A 140 -4.04 -5.99 -9.07
N GLN A 141 -4.50 -6.93 -8.25
CA GLN A 141 -4.94 -8.25 -8.74
C GLN A 141 -6.44 -8.27 -9.07
N HIS A 142 -7.21 -7.26 -8.60
CA HIS A 142 -8.65 -7.18 -8.80
C HIS A 142 -9.08 -6.80 -10.22
N VAL A 143 -8.19 -6.15 -10.99
CA VAL A 143 -8.53 -5.61 -12.32
C VAL A 143 -7.57 -6.06 -13.43
N GLN A 144 -6.75 -7.08 -13.15
CA GLN A 144 -5.81 -7.68 -14.11
C GLN A 144 -6.51 -8.50 -15.19
#